data_AF-A0A963K0M8-F1
#
_entry.id   AF-A0A963K0M8-F1
#
_cell.length_a   1.000
_cell.length_b   1.000
_cell.length_c   1.000
_cell.angle_alpha   90.00
_cell.angle_beta   90.00
_cell.angle_gamma   90.00
#
_symmetry.space_group_name_H-M   'P 1'
#
loop_
_entity.id
_entity.type
_entity.pdbx_description
1 polymer ?
#
loop_
_entity_poly.entity_id
_entity_poly.type
_entity_poly.pdbx_seq_one_letter_code
_entity_poly.pdbx_strand_id
1 'polypeptide(L)'
;MSLLLPVDDNGNSLPVLGFDPLGTQKVTVSSSSERIPAALDDDIQLVTLIATGPCRFEIGDNAVTADRNASPFLYPGIYVDVPLRRSEQHVAFIAEADDCIAYVIGRR
;
A
#
# COMPACT_ATOMS: atom_id res chain seq x y z
N MET A 1 -19.77 2.14 -3.19
CA MET A 1 -19.65 2.95 -4.42
C MET A 1 -18.50 2.34 -5.22
N SER A 2 -18.66 2.14 -6.52
CA SER A 2 -17.77 1.33 -7.36
C SER A 2 -16.39 1.97 -7.58
N LEU A 3 -15.35 1.16 -7.44
CA LEU A 3 -13.95 1.42 -7.82
C LEU A 3 -13.84 2.27 -9.10
N LEU A 4 -13.29 3.48 -8.99
CA LEU A 4 -12.92 4.30 -10.16
C LEU A 4 -11.42 4.18 -10.40
N LEU A 5 -11.01 3.01 -10.91
CA LEU A 5 -9.86 3.01 -11.79
C LEU A 5 -10.18 3.98 -12.94
N PRO A 6 -9.23 4.81 -13.42
CA PRO A 6 -9.44 5.56 -14.65
C PRO A 6 -9.91 4.58 -15.72
N VAL A 7 -11.08 4.81 -16.28
CA VAL A 7 -11.63 3.93 -17.31
C VAL A 7 -11.32 4.51 -18.68
N ASP A 8 -11.11 3.65 -19.66
CA ASP A 8 -11.10 4.08 -21.06
C ASP A 8 -12.52 4.50 -21.49
N ASP A 9 -12.64 5.02 -22.71
CA ASP A 9 -13.94 5.42 -23.28
C ASP A 9 -14.93 4.23 -23.41
N ASN A 10 -14.46 2.98 -23.24
CA ASN A 10 -15.26 1.76 -23.26
C ASN A 10 -15.62 1.25 -21.85
N GLY A 11 -15.26 1.97 -20.78
CA GLY A 11 -15.55 1.59 -19.40
C GLY A 11 -14.63 0.50 -18.84
N ASN A 12 -13.56 0.11 -19.54
CA ASN A 12 -12.57 -0.82 -19.01
C ASN A 12 -11.62 -0.08 -18.07
N SER A 13 -11.29 -0.70 -16.94
CA SER A 13 -10.27 -0.15 -16.06
C SER A 13 -8.90 -0.07 -16.77
N LEU A 14 -8.24 1.08 -16.65
CA LEU A 14 -6.87 1.33 -17.13
C LEU A 14 -5.90 1.14 -15.97
N PRO A 15 -5.37 -0.07 -15.73
CA PRO A 15 -4.39 -0.32 -14.67
C PRO A 15 -3.08 0.46 -14.89
N VAL A 16 -2.83 0.98 -16.09
CA VAL A 16 -1.63 1.76 -16.42
C VAL A 16 -1.62 3.15 -15.79
N LEU A 17 -2.79 3.71 -15.44
CA LEU A 17 -2.88 5.07 -14.91
C LEU A 17 -2.67 5.14 -13.39
N GLY A 18 -2.69 3.98 -12.68
CA GLY A 18 -2.03 3.67 -11.41
C GLY A 18 -2.24 4.55 -10.16
N PHE A 19 -2.71 5.79 -10.31
CA PHE A 19 -2.51 6.85 -9.34
C PHE A 19 -3.76 7.71 -9.23
N ASP A 20 -4.47 7.55 -8.11
CA ASP A 20 -5.37 8.56 -7.59
C ASP A 20 -4.59 9.41 -6.56
N PRO A 21 -4.42 10.73 -6.77
CA PRO A 21 -3.71 11.60 -5.83
C PRO A 21 -4.35 11.67 -4.44
N LEU A 22 -5.62 11.28 -4.28
CA LEU A 22 -6.30 11.22 -2.97
C LEU A 22 -6.19 9.85 -2.30
N GLY A 23 -6.09 8.77 -3.08
CA GLY A 23 -6.01 7.40 -2.57
C GLY A 23 -4.58 6.86 -2.40
N THR A 24 -3.59 7.51 -3.02
CA THR A 24 -2.20 7.00 -3.09
C THR A 24 -1.29 7.70 -2.09
N GLN A 25 -0.92 6.99 -1.02
CA GLN A 25 0.12 7.43 -0.11
C GLN A 25 1.48 6.85 -0.53
N LYS A 26 2.52 7.69 -0.51
CA LYS A 26 3.90 7.29 -0.83
C LYS A 26 4.73 7.24 0.44
N VAL A 27 5.51 6.17 0.59
CA VAL A 27 6.45 5.99 1.71
C VAL A 27 7.84 5.69 1.14
N THR A 28 8.84 6.43 1.60
CA THR A 28 10.24 6.03 1.40
C THR A 28 10.55 4.96 2.42
N VAL A 29 10.83 3.76 1.96
CA VAL A 29 11.10 2.59 2.79
C VAL A 29 12.61 2.44 2.92
N SER A 30 13.09 2.35 4.16
CA SER A 30 14.51 2.20 4.47
C SER A 30 14.78 0.94 5.31
N SER A 31 15.98 0.82 5.86
CA SER A 31 16.34 -0.26 6.77
C SER A 31 15.59 -0.27 8.12
N SER A 32 14.91 0.83 8.47
CA SER A 32 13.96 0.90 9.59
C SER A 32 12.52 0.66 9.13
N SER A 33 11.66 0.26 10.06
CA SER A 33 10.24 0.19 9.77
C SER A 33 9.66 1.60 9.64
N GLU A 34 9.14 1.91 8.46
CA GLU A 34 8.50 3.18 8.12
C GLU A 34 7.01 2.96 7.88
N ARG A 35 6.16 3.81 8.47
CA ARG A 35 4.70 3.72 8.34
C ARG A 35 4.17 4.84 7.46
N ILE A 36 3.02 4.62 6.84
CA ILE A 36 2.28 5.73 6.24
C ILE A 36 2.00 6.83 7.29
N PRO A 37 2.25 8.11 6.95
CA PRO A 37 2.18 9.21 7.92
C PRO A 37 0.73 9.56 8.31
N ALA A 38 -0.23 9.33 7.42
CA ALA A 38 -1.65 9.52 7.68
C ALA A 38 -2.36 8.17 7.76
N ALA A 39 -3.25 8.04 8.74
CA ALA A 39 -4.16 6.90 8.83
C ALA A 39 -5.02 6.82 7.56
N LEU A 40 -5.35 5.61 7.15
CA LEU A 40 -6.36 5.32 6.14
C LEU A 40 -7.74 5.64 6.72
N ASP A 41 -8.61 6.23 5.89
CA ASP A 41 -9.99 6.51 6.27
C ASP A 41 -10.74 5.21 6.63
N ASP A 42 -11.67 5.31 7.60
CA ASP A 42 -12.48 4.19 8.08
C ASP A 42 -13.39 3.56 7.03
N ASP A 43 -13.61 4.23 5.89
CA ASP A 43 -14.43 3.73 4.80
C ASP A 43 -13.63 2.93 3.75
N ILE A 44 -12.30 2.88 3.88
CA ILE A 44 -11.43 2.05 3.06
C ILE A 44 -11.48 0.61 3.58
N GLN A 45 -11.83 -0.33 2.69
CA GLN A 45 -11.96 -1.76 3.03
C GLN A 45 -10.84 -2.61 2.42
N LEU A 46 -10.11 -2.06 1.46
CA LEU A 46 -9.07 -2.75 0.71
C LEU A 46 -7.93 -1.78 0.42
N VAL A 47 -6.69 -2.24 0.53
CA VAL A 47 -5.52 -1.49 0.04
C VAL A 47 -4.80 -2.29 -1.03
N THR A 48 -4.37 -1.60 -2.08
CA THR A 48 -3.42 -2.13 -3.06
C THR A 48 -2.05 -1.60 -2.73
N LEU A 49 -1.08 -2.51 -2.58
CA LEU A 49 0.32 -2.19 -2.30
C LEU A 49 1.16 -2.46 -3.53
N ILE A 50 2.12 -1.58 -3.80
CA ILE A 50 3.18 -1.80 -4.80
C ILE A 50 4.46 -1.08 -4.36
N ALA A 51 5.61 -1.69 -4.62
CA ALA A 51 6.91 -1.10 -4.31
C ALA A 51 7.85 -1.10 -5.52
N THR A 52 8.79 -0.15 -5.55
CA THR A 52 9.84 -0.07 -6.57
C THR A 52 11.02 -1.00 -6.30
N GLY A 53 11.10 -1.55 -5.08
CA GLY A 53 12.18 -2.43 -4.63
C GLY A 53 11.66 -3.49 -3.65
N PRO A 54 12.45 -4.53 -3.36
CA PRO A 54 12.06 -5.60 -2.45
C PRO A 54 11.89 -5.08 -1.02
N CYS A 55 10.71 -5.26 -0.46
CA CYS A 55 10.40 -4.85 0.91
C CYS A 55 9.42 -5.82 1.56
N ARG A 56 9.22 -5.66 2.86
CA ARG A 56 8.18 -6.34 3.62
C ARG A 56 7.20 -5.34 4.17
N PHE A 57 5.99 -5.80 4.47
CA PHE A 57 4.94 -4.92 4.97
C PHE A 57 4.12 -5.58 6.08
N GLU A 58 3.54 -4.76 6.93
CA GLU A 58 2.53 -5.15 7.93
C GLU A 58 1.38 -4.17 7.90
N ILE A 59 0.19 -4.66 8.27
CA ILE A 59 -1.03 -3.87 8.37
C ILE A 59 -1.51 -3.92 9.82
N GLY A 60 -1.88 -2.76 10.35
CA GLY A 60 -2.31 -2.66 11.74
C GLY A 60 -2.76 -1.27 12.12
N ASP A 61 -2.70 -0.98 13.41
CA ASP A 61 -3.04 0.32 13.98
C ASP A 61 -1.84 1.30 13.92
N ASN A 62 -1.92 2.43 14.62
CA ASN A 62 -0.86 3.44 14.65
C ASN A 62 0.44 2.95 15.31
N ALA A 63 0.47 1.78 15.93
CA ALA A 63 1.65 1.15 16.50
C ALA A 63 2.26 0.04 15.61
N VAL A 64 1.68 -0.21 14.43
CA VAL A 64 2.18 -1.26 13.53
C VAL A 64 3.63 -1.00 13.10
N THR A 65 4.42 -2.07 13.12
CA THR A 65 5.81 -2.12 12.68
C THR A 65 6.01 -3.35 11.81
N ALA A 66 6.79 -3.21 10.74
CA ALA A 66 7.15 -4.30 9.84
C ALA A 66 8.45 -4.96 10.33
N ASP A 67 8.47 -6.29 10.32
CA ASP A 67 9.63 -7.09 10.72
C ASP A 67 10.32 -7.69 9.49
N ARG A 68 11.66 -7.57 9.46
CA ARG A 68 12.46 -8.02 8.31
C ARG A 68 12.45 -9.54 8.11
N ASN A 69 12.14 -10.33 9.13
CA ASN A 69 12.22 -11.79 9.07
C ASN A 69 10.85 -12.46 9.05
N ALA A 70 9.84 -11.84 9.68
CA ALA A 70 8.51 -12.43 9.86
C ALA A 70 7.46 -11.87 8.90
N SER A 71 7.59 -10.61 8.49
CA SER A 71 6.51 -9.95 7.73
C SER A 71 6.43 -10.43 6.28
N PRO A 72 5.23 -10.41 5.67
CA PRO A 72 5.03 -10.75 4.28
C PRO A 72 5.96 -10.00 3.33
N PHE A 73 6.47 -10.71 2.33
CA PHE A 73 7.35 -10.14 1.32
C PHE A 73 6.55 -9.53 0.15
N LEU A 74 6.85 -8.28 -0.19
CA LEU A 74 6.33 -7.57 -1.34
C LEU A 74 7.40 -7.53 -2.43
N TYR A 75 7.14 -8.25 -3.52
CA TYR A 75 8.01 -8.25 -4.68
C TYR A 75 7.90 -6.92 -5.45
N PRO A 76 9.03 -6.39 -5.95
CA PRO A 76 9.03 -5.13 -6.69
C PRO A 76 8.15 -5.22 -7.94
N GLY A 77 7.36 -4.18 -8.19
CA GLY A 77 6.50 -4.06 -9.37
C GLY A 77 5.23 -4.93 -9.35
N ILE A 78 4.99 -5.69 -8.28
CA ILE A 78 3.79 -6.51 -8.13
C ILE A 78 2.75 -5.76 -7.30
N TYR A 79 1.51 -5.76 -7.81
CA TYR A 79 0.36 -5.25 -7.06
C TYR A 79 -0.17 -6.33 -6.13
N VAL A 80 -0.29 -6.00 -4.85
CA VAL A 80 -0.86 -6.89 -3.83
C VAL A 80 -2.07 -6.22 -3.22
N ASP A 81 -3.22 -6.85 -3.36
CA ASP A 81 -4.48 -6.41 -2.75
C ASP A 81 -4.63 -7.05 -1.37
N VAL A 82 -4.77 -6.23 -0.33
CA VAL A 82 -4.91 -6.67 1.06
C VAL A 82 -6.18 -6.08 1.68
N PRO A 83 -7.13 -6.94 2.13
CA PRO A 83 -8.34 -6.45 2.79
C PRO A 83 -7.99 -5.90 4.17
N LEU A 84 -8.58 -4.76 4.52
CA LEU A 84 -8.44 -4.17 5.85
C LEU A 84 -9.52 -4.70 6.79
N ARG A 85 -9.13 -4.99 8.03
CA ARG A 85 -10.06 -5.28 9.12
C ARG A 85 -10.39 -4.00 9.88
N ARG A 86 -11.41 -4.07 10.74
CA ARG A 86 -11.68 -2.97 11.69
C ARG A 86 -10.44 -2.74 12.54
N SER A 87 -10.07 -1.46 12.73
CA SER A 87 -8.85 -0.93 13.38
C SER A 87 -7.53 -1.04 12.61
N GLU A 88 -7.51 -1.61 11.41
CA GLU A 88 -6.33 -1.64 10.54
C GLU A 88 -6.32 -0.40 9.64
N GLN A 89 -5.71 0.68 10.14
CA GLN A 89 -5.68 1.98 9.47
C GLN A 89 -4.29 2.37 8.97
N HIS A 90 -3.27 1.57 9.27
CA HIS A 90 -1.92 1.86 8.85
C HIS A 90 -1.23 0.68 8.20
N VAL A 91 -0.31 1.01 7.30
CA VAL A 91 0.61 0.06 6.68
C VAL A 91 2.03 0.50 7.00
N ALA A 92 2.81 -0.42 7.56
CA ALA A 92 4.25 -0.27 7.79
C ALA A 92 5.04 -1.07 6.76
N PHE A 93 6.21 -0.56 6.39
CA PHE A 93 7.13 -1.18 5.44
C PHE A 93 8.54 -1.22 6.00
N ILE A 94 9.33 -2.19 5.56
CA ILE A 94 10.77 -2.26 5.82
C ILE A 94 11.49 -2.77 4.57
N ALA A 95 12.61 -2.14 4.21
CA ALA A 95 13.38 -2.53 3.03
C ALA A 95 14.16 -3.81 3.34
N GLU A 96 14.21 -4.74 2.38
CA GLU A 96 14.99 -5.97 2.54
C GLU A 96 16.49 -5.70 2.33
N ALA A 97 16.83 -4.83 1.38
CA ALA A 97 18.20 -4.49 1.01
C ALA A 97 18.38 -2.98 0.84
N ASP A 98 18.11 -2.46 -0.36
CA ASP A 98 18.24 -1.04 -0.68
C ASP A 98 16.94 -0.27 -0.41
N ASP A 99 17.08 1.03 -0.13
CA ASP A 99 15.95 1.93 0.03
C ASP A 99 15.06 1.92 -1.22
N CYS A 100 13.75 1.92 -1.01
CA CYS A 100 12.78 1.87 -2.09
C CYS A 100 11.57 2.76 -1.80
N ILE A 101 10.67 2.85 -2.78
CA ILE A 101 9.41 3.57 -2.63
C ILE A 101 8.29 2.56 -2.61
N ALA A 102 7.46 2.61 -1.57
CA ALA A 102 6.19 1.91 -1.51
C ALA A 102 5.03 2.88 -1.74
N TYR A 103 3.99 2.39 -2.41
CA TYR A 103 2.74 3.07 -2.66
C TYR A 103 1.60 2.26 -2.05
N VAL A 104 0.74 2.96 -1.31
CA VAL A 104 -0.47 2.41 -0.68
C VAL A 104 -1.66 3.07 -1.32
N ILE A 105 -2.55 2.28 -1.93
CA ILE A 105 -3.72 2.77 -2.65
C ILE A 105 -4.98 2.29 -1.94
N GLY A 106 -5.73 3.20 -1.32
CA GLY A 106 -7.00 2.89 -0.66
C GLY A 106 -8.15 2.62 -1.65
N ARG A 107 -8.96 1.60 -1.36
CA ARG A 107 -10.17 1.20 -2.11
C ARG A 107 -11.36 0.99 -1.15
N ARG A 108 -12.51 1.55 -1.52
CA ARG A 108 -13.78 1.51 -0.77
C ARG A 108 -14.78 0.52 -1.36
#